data_AF-A0AAU5KVN4-F1
#
_entry.id   AF-A0AAU5KVN4-F1
#
_cell.length_a   1.000
_cell.length_b   1.000
_cell.length_c   1.000
_cell.angle_alpha   90.00
_cell.angle_beta   90.00
_cell.angle_gamma   90.00
#
_symmetry.space_group_name_H-M   'P 1'
#
loop_
_entity.id
_entity.type
_entity.pdbx_description
1 polymer ?
#
loop_
_entity_poly.entity_id
_entity_poly.type
_entity_poly.pdbx_seq_one_letter_code
_entity_poly.pdbx_strand_id
1 'polypeptide(L)'
;MAGQARRTAAGRRRGTAGLAVGALALLLAVAGCSSSGTAAAPSAAAPSVRPTEPATPTPTPTATSAVPSPPAAVPSASAPGAPPEPSEAPGSVYGCDGQPLISPKSLELACDKGASMLDGLVWTAWGGLSPTATGRLWEKNAAGGVAAVPATVTLGGLTGGDYTTMRISAPKAERPNLTFTLSRSGPAPKD
;
A
#
# COMPACT_ATOMS: atom_id res chain seq x y z
N MET A 1 -8.69 -56.38 39.57
CA MET A 1 -9.85 -56.17 38.68
C MET A 1 -9.35 -55.32 37.53
N ALA A 2 -8.94 -55.97 36.43
CA ALA A 2 -9.69 -56.03 35.15
C ALA A 2 -9.86 -54.62 34.53
N GLY A 3 -9.49 -54.31 33.30
CA GLY A 3 -9.02 -55.12 32.19
C GLY A 3 -8.78 -54.23 30.96
N GLN A 4 -7.87 -54.72 30.13
CA GLN A 4 -7.45 -54.38 28.77
C GLN A 4 -8.43 -53.62 27.84
N ALA A 5 -7.86 -52.77 26.97
CA ALA A 5 -7.88 -52.92 25.49
C ALA A 5 -6.97 -51.84 24.85
N ARG A 6 -5.67 -52.08 24.61
CA ARG A 6 -5.11 -52.57 23.32
C ARG A 6 -5.97 -52.28 22.09
N ARG A 7 -5.54 -51.34 21.23
CA ARG A 7 -5.32 -51.57 19.78
C ARG A 7 -4.20 -50.66 19.24
N THR A 8 -3.03 -51.26 19.11
CA THR A 8 -1.98 -50.94 18.14
C THR A 8 -2.44 -51.28 16.73
N ALA A 9 -2.11 -50.44 15.73
CA ALA A 9 -1.71 -50.83 14.37
C ALA A 9 -1.52 -49.57 13.50
N ALA A 10 -0.30 -49.31 13.04
CA ALA A 10 0.11 -49.49 11.63
C ALA A 10 -0.40 -48.35 10.73
N GLY A 11 0.42 -47.48 10.15
CA GLY A 11 1.65 -47.79 9.43
C GLY A 11 1.41 -47.46 7.95
N ARG A 12 2.04 -46.40 7.44
CA ARG A 12 2.48 -46.31 6.03
C ARG A 12 3.45 -45.15 5.86
N ARG A 13 4.72 -45.46 6.09
CA ARG A 13 5.85 -44.73 5.51
C ARG A 13 6.08 -45.29 4.10
N ARG A 14 6.40 -44.37 3.18
CA ARG A 14 7.13 -44.55 1.91
C ARG A 14 6.47 -45.38 0.80
N GLY A 15 6.14 -44.67 -0.28
CA GLY A 15 5.99 -45.20 -1.63
C GLY A 15 6.46 -44.14 -2.63
N THR A 16 7.71 -44.24 -3.03
CA THR A 16 8.32 -43.57 -4.18
C THR A 16 7.82 -44.17 -5.49
N ALA A 17 8.00 -43.40 -6.57
CA ALA A 17 8.04 -43.79 -7.98
C ALA A 17 6.71 -43.76 -8.77
N GLY A 18 6.71 -42.91 -9.79
CA GLY A 18 5.69 -42.77 -10.80
C GLY A 18 6.09 -41.68 -11.80
N LEU A 19 7.20 -41.90 -12.51
CA LEU A 19 7.56 -41.18 -13.73
C LEU A 19 6.40 -41.31 -14.73
N ALA A 20 5.77 -40.21 -15.10
CA ALA A 20 4.94 -40.13 -16.30
C ALA A 20 5.52 -39.03 -17.19
N VAL A 21 6.34 -39.49 -18.13
CA VAL A 21 6.81 -38.74 -19.30
C VAL A 21 5.58 -38.41 -20.14
N GLY A 22 5.25 -37.12 -20.23
CA GLY A 22 4.20 -36.59 -21.09
C GLY A 22 4.75 -35.41 -21.88
N ALA A 23 5.57 -35.71 -22.88
CA ALA A 23 5.95 -34.75 -23.90
C ALA A 23 4.73 -34.47 -24.79
N LEU A 24 4.14 -33.29 -24.68
CA LEU A 24 3.30 -32.74 -25.73
C LEU A 24 3.98 -31.48 -26.27
N ALA A 25 4.54 -31.66 -27.46
CA ALA A 25 5.21 -30.64 -28.23
C ALA A 25 4.20 -29.82 -29.05
N LEU A 26 4.58 -28.55 -29.27
CA LEU A 26 4.16 -27.62 -30.34
C LEU A 26 2.69 -27.16 -30.38
N LEU A 27 2.48 -25.84 -30.28
CA LEU A 27 2.26 -24.99 -31.46
C LEU A 27 2.29 -23.49 -31.10
N LEU A 28 2.85 -22.72 -32.05
CA LEU A 28 3.13 -21.30 -32.03
C LEU A 28 1.86 -20.44 -32.02
N ALA A 29 1.93 -19.27 -31.38
CA ALA A 29 1.35 -18.03 -31.89
C ALA A 29 2.04 -16.81 -31.25
N VAL A 30 3.14 -16.36 -31.86
CA VAL A 30 3.69 -15.02 -31.62
C VAL A 30 2.85 -14.06 -32.47
N ALA A 31 1.71 -13.63 -31.94
CA ALA A 31 0.95 -12.54 -32.54
C ALA A 31 1.52 -11.22 -32.00
N GLY A 32 2.45 -10.64 -32.77
CA GLY A 32 2.82 -9.25 -32.60
C GLY A 32 1.62 -8.35 -32.89
N CYS A 33 1.46 -7.31 -32.08
CA CYS A 33 0.89 -6.06 -32.57
C CYS A 33 1.61 -4.92 -31.86
N SER A 34 2.70 -4.47 -32.48
CA SER A 34 3.22 -3.13 -32.32
C SER A 34 2.09 -2.15 -32.59
N SER A 35 1.80 -1.25 -31.67
CA SER A 35 1.02 -0.05 -31.95
C SER A 35 1.82 1.15 -31.48
N SER A 36 2.74 1.56 -32.34
CA SER A 36 3.34 2.89 -32.34
C SER A 36 2.23 3.89 -32.69
N GLY A 37 1.75 4.62 -31.70
CA GLY A 37 0.85 5.76 -31.89
C GLY A 37 1.66 7.01 -32.22
N THR A 38 1.77 7.30 -33.51
CA THR A 38 2.38 8.48 -34.12
C THR A 38 1.74 9.79 -33.68
N ALA A 39 2.60 10.80 -33.52
CA ALA A 39 2.27 12.20 -33.24
C ALA A 39 1.61 12.93 -34.42
N ALA A 40 0.69 13.85 -34.12
CA ALA A 40 0.41 15.17 -34.74
C ALA A 40 -1.02 15.58 -34.32
N ALA A 41 -1.34 16.83 -33.98
CA ALA A 41 -0.91 18.07 -34.62
C ALA A 41 -0.93 19.29 -33.67
N PRO A 42 -0.17 20.36 -34.01
CA PRO A 42 -0.35 21.72 -33.51
C PRO A 42 -1.29 22.54 -34.42
N SER A 43 -2.21 23.31 -33.83
CA SER A 43 -2.97 24.43 -34.44
C SER A 43 -4.02 24.89 -33.43
N ALA A 44 -4.31 26.17 -33.20
CA ALA A 44 -3.94 27.40 -33.88
C ALA A 44 -4.07 28.59 -32.91
N ALA A 45 -3.45 29.70 -33.30
CA ALA A 45 -3.54 31.06 -32.74
C ALA A 45 -5.00 31.51 -32.45
N ALA A 46 -5.31 32.52 -31.64
CA ALA A 46 -4.78 33.89 -31.51
C ALA A 46 -5.49 34.57 -30.28
N PRO A 47 -5.36 35.88 -29.96
CA PRO A 47 -4.49 36.92 -30.48
C PRO A 47 -3.67 37.70 -29.42
N SER A 48 -2.77 38.48 -29.98
CA SER A 48 -1.93 39.53 -29.42
C SER A 48 -2.68 40.57 -28.59
N VAL A 49 -2.12 40.94 -27.43
CA VAL A 49 -2.29 42.27 -26.83
C VAL A 49 -0.91 42.83 -26.46
N ARG A 50 -0.45 43.80 -27.25
CA ARG A 50 0.53 44.86 -26.93
C ARG A 50 -0.19 46.16 -27.32
N PRO A 51 0.14 47.38 -26.83
CA PRO A 51 1.31 47.84 -26.06
C PRO A 51 0.90 48.69 -24.82
N THR A 52 1.77 49.16 -23.92
CA THR A 52 2.62 50.36 -24.08
C THR A 52 3.48 50.53 -22.82
N GLU A 53 4.67 51.06 -23.07
CA GLU A 53 5.86 51.26 -22.24
C GLU A 53 5.74 52.49 -21.30
N PRO A 54 6.84 53.09 -20.81
CA PRO A 54 7.40 53.02 -19.46
C PRO A 54 7.12 54.27 -18.60
N ALA A 55 7.38 54.17 -17.28
CA ALA A 55 7.85 55.32 -16.51
C ALA A 55 8.60 54.88 -15.24
N THR A 56 9.93 54.96 -15.29
CA THR A 56 10.75 55.21 -14.10
C THR A 56 10.71 56.71 -13.83
N PRO A 57 10.50 57.13 -12.58
CA PRO A 57 11.53 57.98 -12.00
C PRO A 57 11.98 57.53 -10.61
N THR A 58 13.30 57.47 -10.45
CA THR A 58 14.03 57.53 -9.19
C THR A 58 13.80 58.89 -8.52
N PRO A 59 13.61 58.91 -7.19
CA PRO A 59 14.32 59.92 -6.40
C PRO A 59 15.16 59.30 -5.28
N THR A 60 16.42 59.73 -5.19
CA THR A 60 17.36 59.51 -4.09
C THR A 60 17.30 60.73 -3.12
N PRO A 61 18.08 60.75 -2.02
CA PRO A 61 17.61 60.69 -0.64
C PRO A 61 17.48 62.08 0.03
N THR A 62 16.80 62.15 1.18
CA THR A 62 17.02 63.24 2.14
C THR A 62 16.99 62.68 3.55
N ALA A 63 18.14 62.71 4.21
CA ALA A 63 18.30 62.49 5.63
C ALA A 63 17.86 63.75 6.40
N THR A 64 17.24 63.58 7.58
CA THR A 64 17.57 64.29 8.83
C THR A 64 16.56 63.95 9.94
N SER A 65 17.10 63.28 10.96
CA SER A 65 16.86 63.34 12.42
C SER A 65 15.46 63.56 13.00
N ALA A 66 15.02 62.62 13.86
CA ALA A 66 15.01 62.79 15.32
C ALA A 66 14.40 61.55 16.03
N VAL A 67 15.03 61.12 17.13
CA VAL A 67 14.57 60.10 18.09
C VAL A 67 13.89 60.82 19.27
N PRO A 68 12.73 60.36 19.78
CA PRO A 68 12.74 59.64 21.07
C PRO A 68 11.68 58.52 21.25
N SER A 69 12.16 57.38 21.79
CA SER A 69 11.55 56.40 22.74
C SER A 69 10.11 55.84 22.62
N PRO A 70 9.87 54.60 23.13
CA PRO A 70 8.95 53.64 22.52
C PRO A 70 7.59 53.51 23.23
N PRO A 71 6.53 53.10 22.52
CA PRO A 71 5.38 52.45 23.12
C PRO A 71 5.41 50.93 22.87
N ALA A 72 5.41 50.18 23.98
CA ALA A 72 4.97 48.80 24.19
C ALA A 72 5.21 47.76 23.07
N ALA A 73 6.06 46.77 23.39
CA ALA A 73 6.06 45.47 22.73
C ALA A 73 4.66 44.84 22.86
N VAL A 74 3.85 44.96 21.82
CA VAL A 74 2.71 44.08 21.61
C VAL A 74 3.28 42.69 21.36
N PRO A 75 2.90 41.65 22.12
CA PRO A 75 3.22 40.30 21.74
C PRO A 75 2.60 40.08 20.35
N SER A 76 3.45 39.92 19.33
CA SER A 76 3.03 39.37 18.05
C SER A 76 2.24 38.11 18.38
N ALA A 77 0.93 38.16 18.13
CA ALA A 77 0.09 36.98 18.14
C ALA A 77 0.77 36.00 17.19
N SER A 78 1.37 34.96 17.77
CA SER A 78 1.89 33.82 17.02
C SER A 78 0.78 33.41 16.07
N ALA A 79 1.02 33.56 14.76
CA ALA A 79 0.16 32.99 13.76
C ALA A 79 -0.08 31.53 14.16
N PRO A 80 -1.32 31.02 14.09
CA PRO A 80 -1.57 29.60 14.27
C PRO A 80 -0.58 28.86 13.38
N GLY A 81 0.32 28.10 14.01
CA GLY A 81 1.33 27.34 13.29
C GLY A 81 0.63 26.56 12.20
N ALA A 82 1.19 26.60 10.99
CA ALA A 82 0.74 25.74 9.91
C ALA A 82 0.56 24.32 10.47
N PRO A 83 -0.52 23.60 10.08
CA PRO A 83 -0.69 22.21 10.48
C PRO A 83 0.64 21.49 10.23
N PRO A 84 1.14 20.68 11.19
CA PRO A 84 2.37 19.94 10.96
C PRO A 84 2.23 19.19 9.64
N GLU A 85 3.14 19.46 8.70
CA GLU A 85 3.24 18.65 7.49
C GLU A 85 3.37 17.19 7.93
N PRO A 86 2.56 16.27 7.36
CA PRO A 86 2.65 14.87 7.72
C PRO A 86 4.09 14.41 7.49
N SER A 87 4.76 14.01 8.59
CA SER A 87 6.14 13.53 8.57
C SER A 87 6.29 12.45 7.50
N GLU A 88 7.11 12.75 6.52
CA GLU A 88 7.21 12.18 5.18
C GLU A 88 7.94 10.82 5.16
N ALA A 89 7.78 9.99 6.19
CA ALA A 89 8.22 8.61 6.14
C ALA A 89 7.01 7.75 5.69
N PRO A 90 6.91 7.38 4.41
CA PRO A 90 5.81 6.55 3.96
C PRO A 90 5.89 5.21 4.69
N GLY A 91 4.88 4.92 5.53
CA GLY A 91 4.80 3.65 6.22
C GLY A 91 4.90 2.49 5.23
N SER A 92 5.68 1.47 5.53
CA SER A 92 5.93 0.34 4.64
C SER A 92 5.30 -0.95 5.18
N VAL A 93 4.88 -1.83 4.27
CA VAL A 93 4.48 -3.20 4.57
C VAL A 93 5.36 -4.12 3.75
N TYR A 94 5.86 -5.21 4.31
CA TYR A 94 6.68 -6.14 3.55
C TYR A 94 5.83 -7.25 2.92
N GLY A 95 6.11 -7.55 1.66
CA GLY A 95 5.57 -8.71 0.96
C GLY A 95 6.28 -10.01 1.36
N CYS A 96 5.76 -11.13 0.87
CA CYS A 96 6.37 -12.45 1.10
C CYS A 96 7.71 -12.64 0.39
N ASP A 97 8.02 -11.80 -0.58
CA ASP A 97 9.32 -11.66 -1.24
C ASP A 97 10.32 -10.80 -0.45
N GLY A 98 9.91 -10.29 0.72
CA GLY A 98 10.72 -9.43 1.58
C GLY A 98 10.92 -8.02 1.03
N GLN A 99 10.18 -7.62 -0.01
CA GLN A 99 10.24 -6.27 -0.54
C GLN A 99 9.33 -5.33 0.27
N PRO A 100 9.79 -4.10 0.57
CA PRO A 100 8.94 -3.08 1.16
C PRO A 100 7.93 -2.57 0.12
N LEU A 101 6.66 -2.54 0.49
CA LEU A 101 5.54 -2.13 -0.32
C LEU A 101 4.92 -0.86 0.27
N ILE A 102 4.75 0.15 -0.58
CA ILE A 102 4.09 1.41 -0.24
C ILE A 102 2.70 1.40 -0.88
N SER A 103 1.66 1.45 -0.04
CA SER A 103 0.25 1.43 -0.46
C SER A 103 -0.06 0.33 -1.48
N PRO A 104 0.24 -0.96 -1.17
CA PRO A 104 0.04 -2.04 -2.12
C PRO A 104 -1.43 -2.19 -2.48
N LYS A 105 -1.69 -2.46 -3.77
CA LYS A 105 -3.04 -2.81 -4.26
C LYS A 105 -3.36 -4.29 -4.06
N SER A 106 -2.34 -5.11 -3.86
CA SER A 106 -2.45 -6.55 -3.62
C SER A 106 -1.39 -6.99 -2.62
N LEU A 107 -1.73 -7.94 -1.74
CA LEU A 107 -0.82 -8.45 -0.71
C LEU A 107 -1.10 -9.93 -0.43
N GLU A 108 -0.07 -10.76 -0.46
CA GLU A 108 -0.15 -12.16 -0.06
C GLU A 108 -0.06 -12.30 1.47
N LEU A 109 -0.95 -13.08 2.09
CA LEU A 109 -1.15 -13.08 3.55
C LEU A 109 -0.46 -14.23 4.30
N ALA A 110 0.03 -15.24 3.59
CA ALA A 110 0.62 -16.43 4.20
C ALA A 110 1.73 -16.97 3.30
N CYS A 111 2.93 -16.45 3.51
CA CYS A 111 4.09 -16.66 2.64
C CYS A 111 4.50 -18.13 2.49
N ASP A 112 4.18 -18.98 3.47
CA ASP A 112 4.49 -20.43 3.44
C ASP A 112 3.35 -21.30 2.91
N LYS A 113 2.15 -20.74 2.75
CA LYS A 113 0.91 -21.50 2.48
C LYS A 113 0.22 -21.11 1.17
N GLY A 114 0.53 -19.95 0.58
CA GLY A 114 0.02 -19.52 -0.74
C GLY A 114 -1.50 -19.51 -0.88
N ALA A 115 -2.23 -19.51 0.24
CA ALA A 115 -3.66 -19.86 0.27
C ALA A 115 -4.58 -18.64 0.32
N SER A 116 -4.04 -17.44 0.58
CA SER A 116 -4.85 -16.24 0.75
C SER A 116 -4.14 -14.99 0.24
N MET A 117 -4.89 -14.20 -0.52
CA MET A 117 -4.42 -12.97 -1.16
C MET A 117 -5.44 -11.86 -0.96
N LEU A 118 -4.96 -10.68 -0.62
CA LEU A 118 -5.72 -9.44 -0.74
C LEU A 118 -5.53 -8.86 -2.14
N ASP A 119 -6.62 -8.42 -2.75
CA ASP A 119 -6.62 -7.82 -4.08
C ASP A 119 -7.54 -6.59 -4.14
N GLY A 120 -7.23 -5.68 -5.05
CA GLY A 120 -8.02 -4.46 -5.29
C GLY A 120 -8.08 -3.55 -4.06
N LEU A 121 -7.00 -3.49 -3.28
CA LEU A 121 -6.92 -2.64 -2.09
C LEU A 121 -6.93 -1.16 -2.48
N VAL A 122 -7.88 -0.43 -1.89
CA VAL A 122 -8.02 1.02 -2.00
C VAL A 122 -7.87 1.60 -0.61
N TRP A 123 -6.74 2.28 -0.38
CA TRP A 123 -6.38 2.91 0.90
C TRP A 123 -7.06 4.27 1.03
N THR A 124 -7.65 4.54 2.20
CA THR A 124 -8.27 5.84 2.51
C THR A 124 -7.24 6.91 2.83
N ALA A 125 -6.16 6.51 3.50
CA ALA A 125 -4.99 7.32 3.80
C ALA A 125 -3.81 6.38 4.01
N TRP A 126 -2.61 6.77 3.57
CA TRP A 126 -1.37 6.02 3.77
C TRP A 126 -0.42 6.82 4.67
N GLY A 127 0.51 6.14 5.35
CA GLY A 127 1.51 6.78 6.21
C GLY A 127 1.01 7.24 7.59
N GLY A 128 -0.31 7.18 7.85
CA GLY A 128 -0.85 7.43 9.19
C GLY A 128 -0.58 6.28 10.19
N LEU A 129 -0.93 6.49 11.46
CA LEU A 129 -0.79 5.46 12.51
C LEU A 129 -1.68 4.23 12.29
N SER A 130 -2.77 4.38 11.54
CA SER A 130 -3.76 3.33 11.31
C SER A 130 -4.45 3.47 9.95
N PRO A 131 -3.73 3.32 8.83
CA PRO A 131 -4.32 3.41 7.51
C PRO A 131 -5.31 2.26 7.29
N THR A 132 -6.38 2.54 6.55
CA THR A 132 -7.42 1.55 6.26
C THR A 132 -7.57 1.40 4.75
N ALA A 133 -7.76 0.16 4.28
CA ALA A 133 -8.11 -0.14 2.91
C ALA A 133 -9.39 -0.96 2.82
N THR A 134 -10.06 -0.84 1.68
CA THR A 134 -11.13 -1.75 1.27
C THR A 134 -10.67 -2.52 0.04
N GLY A 135 -11.09 -3.77 -0.08
CA GLY A 135 -10.73 -4.63 -1.21
C GLY A 135 -11.40 -5.99 -1.13
N ARG A 136 -10.74 -7.01 -1.65
CA ARG A 136 -11.22 -8.38 -1.67
C ARG A 136 -10.20 -9.33 -1.04
N LEU A 137 -10.69 -10.23 -0.20
CA LEU A 137 -9.93 -11.38 0.29
C LEU A 137 -10.25 -12.58 -0.60
N TRP A 138 -9.22 -13.17 -1.18
CA TRP A 138 -9.29 -14.44 -1.88
C TRP A 138 -8.93 -15.56 -0.91
N GLU A 139 -9.85 -16.50 -0.73
CA GLU A 139 -9.64 -17.67 0.11
C GLU A 139 -10.25 -18.93 -0.51
N LYS A 140 -9.76 -20.09 -0.10
CA LYS A 140 -10.36 -21.36 -0.48
C LYS A 140 -11.65 -21.55 0.31
N ASN A 141 -12.74 -21.86 -0.39
CA ASN A 141 -14.04 -22.14 0.23
C ASN A 141 -14.16 -23.61 0.63
N ALA A 142 -15.16 -23.92 1.46
CA ALA A 142 -15.45 -25.28 1.94
C ALA A 142 -15.76 -26.28 0.81
N ALA A 143 -16.21 -25.81 -0.36
CA ALA A 143 -16.45 -26.63 -1.54
C ALA A 143 -15.16 -26.94 -2.33
N GLY A 144 -14.00 -26.43 -1.88
CA GLY A 144 -12.71 -26.64 -2.50
C GLY A 144 -12.36 -25.67 -3.64
N GLY A 145 -13.24 -24.73 -3.98
CA GLY A 145 -13.00 -23.65 -4.93
C GLY A 145 -12.36 -22.42 -4.28
N VAL A 146 -12.02 -21.41 -5.06
CA VAL A 146 -11.50 -20.12 -4.59
C VAL A 146 -12.60 -19.06 -4.70
N ALA A 147 -12.87 -18.34 -3.61
CA ALA A 147 -13.87 -17.29 -3.56
C ALA A 147 -13.23 -15.94 -3.20
N ALA A 148 -13.73 -14.87 -3.80
CA ALA A 148 -13.40 -13.50 -3.42
C ALA A 148 -14.54 -12.93 -2.56
N VAL A 149 -14.20 -12.47 -1.36
CA VAL A 149 -15.15 -11.83 -0.44
C VAL A 149 -14.69 -10.39 -0.14
N PRO A 150 -15.63 -9.43 0.02
CA PRO A 150 -15.28 -8.08 0.42
C PRO A 150 -14.55 -8.07 1.77
N ALA A 151 -13.48 -7.30 1.86
CA ALA A 151 -12.65 -7.18 3.06
C ALA A 151 -12.25 -5.74 3.33
N THR A 152 -12.16 -5.41 4.62
CA THR A 152 -11.57 -4.17 5.12
C THR A 152 -10.26 -4.52 5.83
N VAL A 153 -9.20 -3.79 5.51
CA VAL A 153 -7.85 -3.98 6.05
C VAL A 153 -7.48 -2.76 6.87
N THR A 154 -6.98 -2.95 8.08
CA THR A 154 -6.47 -1.88 8.93
C THR A 154 -5.05 -2.22 9.34
N LEU A 155 -4.10 -1.34 9.02
CA LEU A 155 -2.72 -1.49 9.51
C LEU A 155 -2.55 -0.74 10.83
N GLY A 156 -1.50 -1.08 11.56
CA GLY A 156 -1.15 -0.40 12.80
C GLY A 156 0.26 -0.74 13.27
N GLY A 157 0.64 -0.12 14.39
CA GLY A 157 1.94 -0.34 15.03
C GLY A 157 3.10 0.18 14.18
N LEU A 158 2.90 1.34 13.52
CA LEU A 158 3.92 2.01 12.72
C LEU A 158 5.14 2.34 13.59
N THR A 159 6.25 1.63 13.37
CA THR A 159 7.49 1.77 14.15
C THR A 159 8.66 1.83 13.20
N GLY A 160 9.49 2.87 13.27
CA GLY A 160 10.66 3.01 12.39
C GLY A 160 10.33 3.09 10.90
N GLY A 161 9.11 3.50 10.54
CA GLY A 161 8.63 3.54 9.15
C GLY A 161 7.94 2.27 8.68
N ASP A 162 7.83 1.23 9.50
CA ASP A 162 7.23 -0.05 9.12
C ASP A 162 5.95 -0.33 9.93
N TYR A 163 4.89 -0.75 9.25
CA TYR A 163 3.71 -1.29 9.91
C TYR A 163 4.03 -2.68 10.45
N THR A 164 3.66 -2.93 11.71
CA THR A 164 3.95 -4.20 12.40
C THR A 164 2.72 -5.07 12.60
N THR A 165 1.52 -4.51 12.41
CA THR A 165 0.27 -5.25 12.57
C THR A 165 -0.69 -4.94 11.43
N MET A 166 -1.42 -5.97 11.02
CA MET A 166 -2.50 -5.88 10.05
C MET A 166 -3.70 -6.65 10.58
N ARG A 167 -4.88 -6.03 10.48
CA ARG A 167 -6.16 -6.64 10.80
C ARG A 167 -7.02 -6.64 9.55
N ILE A 168 -7.71 -7.75 9.32
CA ILE A 168 -8.60 -7.93 8.18
C ILE A 168 -9.97 -8.30 8.73
N SER A 169 -11.00 -7.56 8.32
CA SER A 169 -12.39 -7.88 8.60
C SER A 169 -13.11 -8.20 7.30
N ALA A 170 -13.61 -9.41 7.17
CA ALA A 170 -14.31 -9.92 6.01
C ALA A 170 -15.56 -10.69 6.49
N PRO A 171 -16.69 -10.02 6.75
CA PRO A 171 -17.85 -10.64 7.43
C PRO A 171 -18.47 -11.85 6.73
N LYS A 172 -18.18 -12.01 5.42
CA LYS A 172 -18.66 -13.12 4.59
C LYS A 172 -17.62 -14.23 4.39
N ALA A 173 -16.42 -14.06 4.94
CA ALA A 173 -15.38 -15.08 4.94
C ALA A 173 -15.71 -16.20 5.92
N GLU A 174 -15.08 -17.36 5.76
CA GLU A 174 -15.16 -18.45 6.75
C GLU A 174 -14.57 -18.00 8.10
N ARG A 175 -13.51 -17.18 8.05
CA ARG A 175 -12.94 -16.50 9.21
C ARG A 175 -13.16 -14.99 9.10
N PRO A 176 -14.15 -14.43 9.80
CA PRO A 176 -14.58 -13.05 9.55
C PRO A 176 -13.58 -12.01 10.03
N ASN A 177 -12.67 -12.37 10.92
CA ASN A 177 -11.62 -11.49 11.40
C ASN A 177 -10.29 -12.25 11.44
N LEU A 178 -9.27 -11.67 10.84
CA LEU A 178 -7.90 -12.20 10.81
C LEU A 178 -6.94 -11.13 11.31
N THR A 179 -5.94 -11.55 12.09
CA THR A 179 -4.87 -10.66 12.55
C THR A 179 -3.53 -11.22 12.11
N PHE A 180 -2.68 -10.36 11.58
CA PHE A 180 -1.35 -10.69 11.11
C PHE A 180 -0.33 -9.80 11.79
N THR A 181 0.82 -10.39 12.11
CA THR A 181 2.06 -9.67 12.40
C THR A 181 2.75 -9.41 11.07
N LEU A 182 3.17 -8.16 10.86
CA LEU A 182 3.93 -7.74 9.70
C LEU A 182 5.40 -7.63 10.09
N SER A 183 6.27 -8.27 9.32
CA SER A 183 7.72 -8.25 9.51
C SER A 183 8.39 -8.25 8.13
N ARG A 184 9.72 -8.13 8.08
CA ARG A 184 10.48 -8.19 6.81
C ARG A 184 10.34 -9.52 6.06
N SER A 185 9.85 -10.57 6.71
CA SER A 185 9.53 -11.86 6.07
C SER A 185 8.12 -11.91 5.47
N GLY A 186 7.37 -10.82 5.56
CA GLY A 186 5.98 -10.72 5.13
C GLY A 186 4.96 -10.91 6.26
N PRO A 187 3.67 -11.02 5.92
CA PRO A 187 2.60 -11.23 6.87
C PRO A 187 2.59 -12.65 7.45
N ALA A 188 2.51 -12.76 8.78
CA ALA A 188 2.36 -14.01 9.51
C ALA A 188 1.10 -13.98 10.38
N PRO A 189 0.27 -15.04 10.40
CA PRO A 189 -0.92 -15.07 11.23
C PRO A 189 -0.54 -14.94 12.70
N LYS A 190 -1.34 -14.18 13.45
CA LYS A 190 -1.24 -14.10 14.91
C LYS A 190 -2.21 -15.12 15.50
N ASP A 191 -1.67 -16.16 16.11
CA ASP A 191 -2.43 -17.21 16.81
C ASP A 191 -3.30 -16.64 17.96
#